data_AF-H2AMA6-F1
#
_entry.id   AF-H2AMA6-F1
#
_cell.length_a   1.000
_cell.length_b   1.000
_cell.length_c   1.000
_cell.angle_alpha   90.00
_cell.angle_beta   90.00
_cell.angle_gamma   90.00
#
_symmetry.space_group_name_H-M   'P 1'
#
loop_
_entity.id
_entity.type
_entity.pdbx_description
1 polymer ?
#
loop_
_entity_poly.entity_id
_entity_poly.type
_entity_poly.pdbx_seq_one_letter_code
_entity_poly.pdbx_strand_id
1 'polypeptide(L)'
;MNVVRFLQLPVDIRRHIYYHVDGSFTSLSPSSLESLYKLNTIDLPPLKRNKASKHDKLLLKRLYPIFAEYIEMFEYDPEMIRLWLEYSLWLRYDAIVLDNLRVNHAYEGSLLGPLDWIYLNDKLRLGYFDSRDLFQVWYTLKEYNMWVVEGDTVGEYNTDIYYYKLSLDHVDKNNLGHLLEVFQKKKLLNSIHEILLSQDQSDSKESSIDVASSPSLSRASSFSNIDSFNVSSTTLTKKSVKESKITLSDKTIMQAVQSLSSMKSLRKLYSRGGYLFETFINGHGLRERPGKSINYLVKRRIRELELLQIRDVTSYGIADFTKWDNLRKLSLINIDFIDLTKLVLPQKCVTLVIRNAEEIKWWDIVERIESNIKNLEYITTCSNYQDQCIPFANCKHVKIERLNKDKLSEDLTIYCLVETWKSLQSLNFLQLQNVSRFTTDKICIAETLYNDDRIKLFQCNDLEKITLI
;
A
#
# COMPACT_ATOMS: atom_id res chain seq x y z
N MET A 1 12.86 29.21 -15.16
CA MET A 1 13.81 28.10 -14.98
C MET A 1 14.65 27.94 -16.25
N ASN A 2 15.96 27.71 -16.15
CA ASN A 2 16.80 27.41 -17.34
C ASN A 2 16.90 25.88 -17.52
N VAL A 3 16.08 25.35 -18.42
CA VAL A 3 15.93 23.90 -18.66
C VAL A 3 17.23 23.27 -19.15
N VAL A 4 17.91 23.91 -20.10
CA VAL A 4 19.14 23.38 -20.70
C VAL A 4 20.24 23.21 -19.67
N ARG A 5 20.43 24.22 -18.80
CA ARG A 5 21.44 24.16 -17.74
C ARG A 5 21.15 23.05 -16.73
N PHE A 6 19.88 22.78 -16.45
CA PHE A 6 19.48 21.69 -15.56
C PHE A 6 19.75 20.31 -16.19
N LEU A 7 19.39 20.12 -17.47
CA LEU A 7 19.60 18.86 -18.18
C LEU A 7 21.08 18.53 -18.42
N GLN A 8 21.97 19.54 -18.37
CA GLN A 8 23.42 19.35 -18.40
C GLN A 8 24.01 18.79 -17.09
N LEU A 9 23.24 18.75 -16.00
CA LEU A 9 23.70 18.18 -14.74
C LEU A 9 23.79 16.64 -14.81
N PRO A 10 24.71 16.02 -14.03
CA PRO A 10 24.79 14.57 -13.90
C PRO A 10 23.47 13.91 -13.51
N VAL A 11 23.24 12.69 -13.99
CA VAL A 11 22.02 11.89 -13.74
C VAL A 11 21.77 11.74 -12.24
N ASP A 12 22.81 11.55 -11.42
CA ASP A 12 22.64 11.40 -9.98
C ASP A 12 22.02 12.62 -9.32
N ILE A 13 22.44 13.84 -9.71
CA ILE A 13 21.86 15.07 -9.16
C ILE A 13 20.40 15.18 -9.58
N ARG A 14 20.11 14.94 -10.86
CA ARG A 14 18.74 14.98 -11.40
C ARG A 14 17.85 13.96 -10.70
N ARG A 15 18.35 12.75 -10.47
CA ARG A 15 17.65 11.68 -9.73
C ARG A 15 17.23 12.14 -8.33
N HIS A 16 18.15 12.71 -7.55
CA HIS A 16 17.82 13.19 -6.19
C HIS A 16 16.80 14.34 -6.23
N ILE A 17 16.91 15.25 -7.20
CA ILE A 17 15.94 16.32 -7.39
C ILE A 17 14.56 15.74 -7.70
N TYR A 18 14.49 14.83 -8.67
CA TYR A 18 13.23 14.19 -9.06
C TYR A 18 12.62 13.34 -7.94
N TYR A 19 13.44 12.72 -7.10
CA TYR A 19 12.98 11.99 -5.92
C TYR A 19 12.24 12.92 -4.94
N HIS A 20 12.71 14.16 -4.78
CA HIS A 20 12.05 15.15 -3.93
C HIS A 20 10.87 15.87 -4.60
N VAL A 21 10.81 15.89 -5.93
CA VAL A 21 9.65 16.41 -6.68
C VAL A 21 8.45 15.46 -6.58
N ASP A 22 8.68 14.17 -6.32
CA ASP A 22 7.66 13.15 -6.03
C ASP A 22 6.51 13.15 -7.07
N GLY A 23 6.89 13.26 -8.35
CA GLY A 23 5.94 13.22 -9.47
C GLY A 23 5.00 14.42 -9.61
N SER A 24 5.10 15.42 -8.74
CA SER A 24 4.29 16.64 -8.82
C SER A 24 4.85 17.58 -9.88
N PHE A 25 4.49 17.34 -11.15
CA PHE A 25 4.98 18.10 -12.30
C PHE A 25 4.27 19.44 -12.51
N THR A 26 3.07 19.58 -11.97
CA THR A 26 2.29 20.82 -12.04
C THR A 26 2.43 21.61 -10.74
N SER A 27 2.14 22.91 -10.80
CA SER A 27 1.98 23.73 -9.59
C SER A 27 0.69 23.40 -8.83
N LEU A 28 -0.08 22.42 -9.30
CA LEU A 28 -1.36 22.03 -8.73
C LEU A 28 -1.09 20.95 -7.70
N SER A 29 -1.56 21.18 -6.49
CA SER A 29 -1.42 20.23 -5.41
C SER A 29 -2.77 20.13 -4.72
N PRO A 30 -3.65 19.18 -5.09
CA PRO A 30 -4.96 19.05 -4.46
C PRO A 30 -4.77 18.85 -2.96
N SER A 31 -5.50 19.58 -2.12
CA SER A 31 -5.32 19.54 -0.67
C SER A 31 -5.39 18.10 -0.17
N SER A 32 -4.44 17.70 0.68
CA SER A 32 -4.50 16.36 1.28
C SER A 32 -5.76 16.24 2.14
N LEU A 33 -6.36 15.04 2.19
CA LEU A 33 -7.54 14.78 3.01
C LEU A 33 -7.33 15.22 4.46
N GLU A 34 -6.15 14.94 5.03
CA GLU A 34 -5.81 15.41 6.37
C GLU A 34 -5.87 16.93 6.52
N SER A 35 -5.37 17.68 5.53
CA SER A 35 -5.40 19.14 5.57
C SER A 35 -6.85 19.63 5.51
N LEU A 36 -7.68 19.03 4.65
CA LEU A 36 -9.10 19.36 4.54
C LEU A 36 -9.86 19.11 5.85
N TYR A 37 -9.56 18.03 6.58
CA TYR A 37 -10.20 17.73 7.86
C TYR A 37 -9.64 18.54 9.05
N LYS A 38 -8.37 18.97 8.99
CA LYS A 38 -7.71 19.75 10.05
C LYS A 38 -8.01 21.25 9.97
N LEU A 39 -8.38 21.76 8.79
CA LEU A 39 -8.72 23.17 8.60
C LEU A 39 -10.11 23.47 9.16
N ASN A 40 -10.22 24.53 9.97
CA ASN A 40 -11.50 25.04 10.48
C ASN A 40 -12.31 25.80 9.42
N THR A 41 -11.80 25.87 8.18
CA THR A 41 -12.40 26.58 7.05
C THR A 41 -12.52 25.62 5.89
N ILE A 42 -13.73 25.52 5.33
CA ILE A 42 -13.99 24.79 4.10
C ILE A 42 -13.96 25.79 2.95
N ASP A 43 -12.98 25.66 2.07
CA ASP A 43 -12.91 26.46 0.86
C ASP A 43 -13.98 25.97 -0.11
N LEU A 44 -15.04 26.76 -0.26
CA LEU A 44 -16.10 26.50 -1.22
C LEU A 44 -15.88 27.36 -2.46
N PRO A 45 -16.18 26.83 -3.65
CA PRO A 45 -16.09 27.63 -4.86
C PRO A 45 -17.01 28.86 -4.75
N PRO A 46 -16.59 30.03 -5.23
CA PRO A 46 -17.34 31.26 -5.06
C PRO A 46 -18.72 31.16 -5.72
N LEU A 47 -19.77 31.49 -4.95
CA LEU A 47 -21.17 31.53 -5.39
C LEU A 47 -21.36 32.39 -6.67
N LYS A 48 -20.57 33.45 -6.80
CA LYS A 48 -20.44 34.19 -8.05
C LYS A 48 -19.31 33.57 -8.85
N ARG A 49 -19.66 32.69 -9.79
CA ARG A 49 -18.71 32.22 -10.82
C ARG A 49 -18.08 33.46 -11.47
N ASN A 50 -16.79 33.71 -11.21
CA ASN A 50 -15.99 34.65 -11.99
C ASN A 50 -16.29 34.37 -13.47
N LYS A 51 -16.54 35.42 -14.28
CA LYS A 51 -16.87 35.25 -15.70
C LYS A 51 -15.73 34.46 -16.35
N ALA A 52 -15.94 33.16 -16.53
CA ALA A 52 -14.95 32.27 -17.14
C ALA A 52 -14.52 32.87 -18.47
N SER A 53 -13.22 32.90 -18.71
CA SER A 53 -12.67 33.49 -19.92
C SER A 53 -13.23 32.75 -21.14
N LYS A 54 -13.24 33.40 -22.32
CA LYS A 54 -13.65 32.71 -23.55
C LYS A 54 -12.78 31.48 -23.82
N HIS A 55 -11.51 31.53 -23.42
CA HIS A 55 -10.56 30.43 -23.55
C HIS A 55 -10.93 29.27 -22.63
N ASP A 56 -11.20 29.54 -21.34
CA ASP A 56 -11.54 28.52 -20.34
C ASP A 56 -12.82 27.79 -20.75
N LYS A 57 -13.81 28.52 -21.25
CA LYS A 57 -15.06 27.93 -21.76
C LYS A 57 -14.81 26.98 -22.92
N LEU A 58 -13.81 27.27 -23.76
CA LEU A 58 -13.45 26.42 -24.88
C LEU A 58 -12.69 25.18 -24.40
N LEU A 59 -11.76 25.32 -23.45
CA LEU A 59 -11.06 24.20 -22.84
C LEU A 59 -12.04 23.26 -22.12
N LEU A 60 -12.93 23.81 -21.29
CA LEU A 60 -13.97 23.05 -20.60
C LEU A 60 -14.95 22.39 -21.57
N LYS A 61 -15.27 23.01 -22.71
CA LYS A 61 -16.17 22.39 -23.69
C LYS A 61 -15.50 21.27 -24.49
N ARG A 62 -14.19 21.35 -24.75
CA ARG A 62 -13.49 20.44 -25.67
C ARG A 62 -12.64 19.37 -24.98
N LEU A 63 -11.85 19.76 -23.99
CA LEU A 63 -10.89 18.88 -23.33
C LEU A 63 -11.47 18.22 -22.09
N TYR A 64 -12.26 18.93 -21.28
CA TYR A 64 -12.84 18.35 -20.06
C TYR A 64 -13.59 17.04 -20.30
N PRO A 65 -14.47 16.90 -21.31
CA PRO A 65 -15.19 15.65 -21.54
C PRO A 65 -14.28 14.45 -21.87
N ILE A 66 -13.05 14.72 -22.34
CA ILE A 66 -12.07 13.68 -22.64
C ILE A 66 -11.42 13.15 -21.37
N PHE A 67 -11.18 14.03 -20.38
CA PHE A 67 -10.47 13.72 -19.14
C PHE A 67 -11.38 13.59 -17.92
N ALA A 68 -12.70 13.72 -18.10
CA ALA A 68 -13.67 13.74 -17.01
C ALA A 68 -13.50 12.56 -16.06
N GLU A 69 -13.34 11.34 -16.58
CA GLU A 69 -13.14 10.11 -15.79
C GLU A 69 -11.99 10.19 -14.78
N TYR A 70 -10.97 11.02 -15.03
CA TYR A 70 -9.78 11.14 -14.19
C TYR A 70 -9.73 12.42 -13.35
N ILE A 71 -10.60 13.40 -13.60
CA ILE A 71 -10.49 14.76 -13.02
C ILE A 71 -11.78 15.19 -12.32
N GLU A 72 -12.91 14.55 -12.62
CA GLU A 72 -14.22 14.86 -12.03
C GLU A 72 -14.19 14.80 -10.50
N MET A 73 -13.36 13.94 -9.91
CA MET A 73 -13.18 13.88 -8.44
C MET A 73 -12.71 15.20 -7.81
N PHE A 74 -12.17 16.12 -8.60
CA PHE A 74 -11.71 17.43 -8.15
C PHE A 74 -12.65 18.59 -8.50
N GLU A 75 -13.92 18.32 -8.88
CA GLU A 75 -14.91 19.37 -9.17
C GLU A 75 -15.20 20.31 -7.98
N TYR A 76 -14.81 19.92 -6.76
CA TYR A 76 -14.87 20.79 -5.59
C TYR A 76 -14.03 22.07 -5.75
N ASP A 77 -12.96 22.04 -6.57
CA ASP A 77 -12.17 23.21 -6.96
C ASP A 77 -12.12 23.38 -8.50
N PRO A 78 -13.10 24.13 -9.07
CA PRO A 78 -13.14 24.39 -10.50
C PRO A 78 -11.98 25.22 -11.05
N GLU A 79 -11.27 25.99 -10.21
CA GLU A 79 -10.11 26.77 -10.66
C GLU A 79 -8.92 25.84 -10.91
N MET A 80 -8.74 24.83 -10.06
CA MET A 80 -7.74 23.79 -10.27
C MET A 80 -7.97 23.05 -11.60
N ILE A 81 -9.21 22.67 -11.91
CA ILE A 81 -9.52 22.00 -13.19
C ILE A 81 -9.15 22.89 -14.38
N ARG A 82 -9.42 24.20 -14.31
CA ARG A 82 -9.07 25.13 -15.41
C ARG A 82 -7.58 25.20 -15.63
N LEU A 83 -6.80 25.39 -14.56
CA LEU A 83 -5.33 25.42 -14.64
C LEU A 83 -4.79 24.07 -15.12
N TRP A 84 -5.38 22.96 -14.68
CA TRP A 84 -4.98 21.63 -15.12
C TRP A 84 -5.15 21.49 -16.63
N LEU A 85 -6.29 21.94 -17.18
CA LEU A 85 -6.54 21.90 -18.62
C LEU A 85 -5.53 22.73 -19.43
N GLU A 86 -5.01 23.82 -18.87
CA GLU A 86 -3.92 24.58 -19.48
C GLU A 86 -2.61 23.80 -19.49
N TYR A 87 -2.24 23.19 -18.36
CA TYR A 87 -1.07 22.31 -18.27
C TYR A 87 -1.17 21.12 -19.23
N SER A 88 -2.36 20.54 -19.37
CA SER A 88 -2.64 19.36 -20.19
C SER A 88 -2.17 19.51 -21.65
N LEU A 89 -2.12 20.74 -22.18
CA LEU A 89 -1.70 21.00 -23.55
C LEU A 89 -0.20 20.77 -23.77
N TRP A 90 0.62 21.09 -22.77
CA TRP A 90 2.07 21.23 -22.94
C TRP A 90 2.90 20.29 -22.08
N LEU A 91 2.38 19.88 -20.91
CA LEU A 91 3.15 19.16 -19.89
C LEU A 91 3.74 17.84 -20.39
N ARG A 92 2.98 17.12 -21.23
CA ARG A 92 3.42 15.89 -21.90
C ARG A 92 4.61 16.07 -22.87
N TYR A 93 4.94 17.30 -23.24
CA TYR A 93 6.05 17.61 -24.14
C TYR A 93 7.18 18.35 -23.43
N ASP A 94 7.06 18.57 -22.12
CA ASP A 94 8.09 19.24 -21.34
C ASP A 94 9.34 18.36 -21.28
N ALA A 95 10.49 18.95 -21.62
CA ALA A 95 11.78 18.27 -21.60
C ALA A 95 12.16 17.78 -20.20
N ILE A 96 11.77 18.48 -19.12
CA ILE A 96 12.05 18.07 -17.74
C ILE A 96 11.24 16.83 -17.38
N VAL A 97 9.99 16.75 -17.84
CA VAL A 97 9.12 15.60 -17.57
C VAL A 97 9.60 14.37 -18.34
N LEU A 98 9.94 14.53 -19.62
CA LEU A 98 10.52 13.46 -20.43
C LEU A 98 11.85 12.96 -19.84
N ASP A 99 12.69 13.86 -19.36
CA ASP A 99 13.94 13.51 -18.69
C ASP A 99 13.71 12.75 -17.37
N ASN A 100 12.74 13.16 -16.56
CA ASN A 100 12.36 12.40 -15.36
C ASN A 100 11.86 11.00 -15.72
N LEU A 101 11.05 10.85 -16.77
CA LEU A 101 10.59 9.54 -17.24
C LEU A 101 11.73 8.65 -17.74
N ARG A 102 12.75 9.23 -18.38
CA ARG A 102 13.98 8.51 -18.81
C ARG A 102 14.77 8.01 -17.62
N VAL A 103 15.03 8.89 -16.65
CA VAL A 103 15.69 8.51 -15.40
C VAL A 103 14.86 7.44 -14.68
N ASN A 104 13.54 7.60 -14.57
CA ASN A 104 12.67 6.59 -13.96
C ASN A 104 12.77 5.24 -14.68
N HIS A 105 12.80 5.23 -16.01
CA HIS A 105 12.97 4.02 -16.82
C HIS A 105 14.33 3.35 -16.57
N ALA A 106 15.42 4.12 -16.57
CA ALA A 106 16.78 3.64 -16.31
C ALA A 106 16.94 2.99 -14.92
N TYR A 107 16.12 3.39 -13.95
CA TYR A 107 16.08 2.82 -12.60
C TYR A 107 14.83 1.95 -12.35
N GLU A 108 14.30 1.30 -13.40
CA GLU A 108 13.22 0.30 -13.35
C GLU A 108 11.94 0.76 -12.64
N GLY A 109 11.61 2.05 -12.70
CA GLY A 109 10.41 2.61 -12.08
C GLY A 109 10.55 2.96 -10.60
N SER A 110 11.75 2.90 -10.02
CA SER A 110 11.96 3.15 -8.58
C SER A 110 11.79 4.61 -8.14
N LEU A 111 11.81 5.56 -9.08
CA LEU A 111 11.82 7.00 -8.78
C LEU A 111 10.42 7.58 -8.65
N LEU A 112 9.60 7.41 -9.70
CA LEU A 112 8.21 7.89 -9.75
C LEU A 112 7.20 6.78 -9.42
N GLY A 113 7.61 5.52 -9.51
CA GLY A 113 6.72 4.38 -9.49
C GLY A 113 6.29 3.92 -10.89
N PRO A 114 5.30 3.01 -10.93
CA PRO A 114 4.79 2.43 -12.16
C PRO A 114 3.98 3.43 -13.00
N LEU A 115 3.91 3.18 -14.31
CA LEU A 115 2.97 3.89 -15.20
C LEU A 115 1.71 3.04 -15.36
N ASP A 116 0.56 3.68 -15.26
CA ASP A 116 -0.75 3.01 -15.31
C ASP A 116 -1.29 2.96 -16.75
N TRP A 117 -1.82 1.81 -17.15
CA TRP A 117 -2.59 1.69 -18.37
C TRP A 117 -3.96 2.34 -18.22
N ILE A 118 -4.27 3.28 -19.11
CA ILE A 118 -5.53 4.03 -19.12
C ILE A 118 -6.21 3.96 -20.50
N TYR A 119 -7.50 4.23 -20.52
CA TYR A 119 -8.28 4.31 -21.76
C TYR A 119 -8.76 5.74 -21.96
N LEU A 120 -8.14 6.45 -22.90
CA LEU A 120 -8.39 7.87 -23.10
C LEU A 120 -8.63 8.18 -24.57
N ASN A 121 -9.80 8.76 -24.87
CA ASN A 121 -10.22 9.14 -26.23
C ASN A 121 -10.15 7.94 -27.20
N ASP A 122 -10.84 6.85 -26.82
CA ASP A 122 -10.90 5.58 -27.55
C ASP A 122 -9.55 4.91 -27.86
N LYS A 123 -8.52 5.28 -27.11
CA LYS A 123 -7.16 4.78 -27.30
C LYS A 123 -6.55 4.39 -25.97
N LEU A 124 -5.93 3.21 -25.98
CA LEU A 124 -5.07 2.76 -24.90
C LEU A 124 -3.84 3.67 -24.80
N ARG A 125 -3.59 4.22 -23.61
CA ARG A 125 -2.44 5.08 -23.31
C ARG A 125 -1.83 4.67 -21.97
N LEU A 126 -0.60 5.11 -21.75
CA LEU A 126 0.10 5.09 -20.48
C LEU A 126 -0.16 6.42 -19.79
N GLY A 127 -0.54 6.38 -18.52
CA GLY A 127 -0.79 7.52 -17.67
C GLY A 127 0.13 7.48 -16.45
N TYR A 128 0.49 8.66 -15.95
CA TYR A 128 1.10 8.81 -14.64
C TYR A 128 0.16 9.57 -13.72
N PHE A 129 -0.08 9.01 -12.55
CA PHE A 129 -0.82 9.62 -11.45
C PHE A 129 0.17 9.90 -10.32
N ASP A 130 0.05 11.08 -9.72
CA ASP A 130 0.86 11.41 -8.54
C ASP A 130 0.35 10.70 -7.28
N SER A 131 1.01 10.93 -6.15
CA SER A 131 0.64 10.33 -4.86
C SER A 131 -0.75 10.72 -4.36
N ARG A 132 -1.40 11.72 -4.97
CA ARG A 132 -2.74 12.22 -4.64
C ARG A 132 -3.77 11.78 -5.70
N ASP A 133 -3.42 10.80 -6.53
CA ASP A 133 -4.18 10.30 -7.65
C ASP A 133 -4.52 11.37 -8.71
N LEU A 134 -3.81 12.51 -8.74
CA LEU A 134 -3.99 13.50 -9.80
C LEU A 134 -3.26 13.03 -11.05
N PHE A 135 -4.01 12.96 -12.15
CA PHE A 135 -3.47 12.61 -13.46
C PHE A 135 -2.54 13.71 -13.97
N GLN A 136 -1.26 13.39 -14.21
CA GLN A 136 -0.28 14.40 -14.63
C GLN A 136 0.03 14.29 -16.13
N VAL A 137 0.48 13.14 -16.61
CA VAL A 137 0.93 12.97 -18.00
C VAL A 137 0.44 11.69 -18.65
N TRP A 138 0.37 11.71 -19.98
CA TRP A 138 -0.01 10.55 -20.77
C TRP A 138 0.70 10.43 -22.11
N TYR A 139 0.93 9.19 -22.52
CA TYR A 139 1.60 8.85 -23.76
C TYR A 139 0.95 7.63 -24.40
N THR A 140 0.89 7.59 -25.73
CA THR A 140 0.71 6.31 -26.40
C THR A 140 1.96 5.45 -26.23
N LEU A 141 1.83 4.13 -26.31
CA LEU A 141 2.99 3.23 -26.23
C LEU A 141 4.07 3.57 -27.27
N LYS A 142 3.65 4.02 -28.47
CA LYS A 142 4.58 4.43 -29.53
C LYS A 142 5.35 5.70 -29.16
N GLU A 143 4.66 6.72 -28.65
CA GLU A 143 5.29 7.97 -28.19
C GLU A 143 6.25 7.69 -27.03
N TYR A 144 5.82 6.87 -26.06
CA TYR A 144 6.64 6.53 -24.91
C TYR A 144 7.94 5.82 -25.32
N ASN A 145 7.82 4.80 -26.19
CA ASN A 145 8.99 4.10 -26.69
C ASN A 145 9.94 5.04 -27.47
N MET A 146 9.40 5.91 -28.32
CA MET A 146 10.21 6.81 -29.15
C MET A 146 10.90 7.92 -28.34
N TRP A 147 10.22 8.50 -27.34
CA TRP A 147 10.74 9.66 -26.61
C TRP A 147 11.51 9.31 -25.34
N VAL A 148 11.16 8.19 -24.69
CA VAL A 148 11.72 7.79 -23.40
C VAL A 148 12.68 6.61 -23.58
N VAL A 149 12.20 5.50 -24.15
CA VAL A 149 12.98 4.25 -24.22
C VAL A 149 14.12 4.34 -25.25
N GLU A 150 13.82 4.80 -26.46
CA GLU A 150 14.81 5.00 -27.54
C GLU A 150 15.62 6.30 -27.35
N GLY A 151 15.17 7.19 -26.46
CA GLY A 151 15.83 8.46 -26.18
C GLY A 151 17.18 8.32 -25.46
N ASP A 152 17.39 7.23 -24.72
CA ASP A 152 18.60 6.93 -23.97
C ASP A 152 19.55 6.02 -24.79
N THR A 153 20.13 6.56 -25.86
CA THR A 153 21.09 5.84 -26.73
C THR A 153 22.54 5.94 -26.23
N VAL A 154 22.79 5.71 -24.94
CA VAL A 154 24.16 5.55 -24.41
C VAL A 154 24.19 4.43 -23.35
N GLY A 155 24.08 3.18 -23.77
CA GLY A 155 24.18 2.00 -22.89
C GLY A 155 23.21 0.90 -23.30
N GLU A 156 23.48 -0.34 -22.86
CA GLU A 156 22.74 -1.57 -23.20
C GLU A 156 21.23 -1.35 -23.31
N TYR A 157 20.67 -1.64 -24.49
CA TYR A 157 19.24 -1.52 -24.77
C TYR A 157 18.43 -2.38 -23.78
N ASN A 158 17.95 -1.78 -22.69
CA ASN A 158 16.95 -2.42 -21.86
C ASN A 158 15.58 -2.17 -22.48
N THR A 159 15.27 -2.92 -23.55
CA THR A 159 13.96 -2.84 -24.22
C THR A 159 12.81 -3.35 -23.36
N ASP A 160 13.14 -4.04 -22.27
CA ASP A 160 12.16 -4.70 -21.46
C ASP A 160 11.66 -3.77 -20.35
N ILE A 161 10.39 -3.38 -20.46
CA ILE A 161 9.76 -2.44 -19.54
C ILE A 161 9.00 -3.22 -18.48
N TYR A 162 9.51 -3.25 -17.25
CA TYR A 162 9.05 -4.16 -16.19
C TYR A 162 8.08 -3.55 -15.16
N TYR A 163 7.60 -2.33 -15.36
CA TYR A 163 6.86 -1.58 -14.33
C TYR A 163 5.51 -0.99 -14.80
N TYR A 164 4.92 -1.49 -15.90
CA TYR A 164 3.57 -1.07 -16.25
C TYR A 164 2.53 -1.71 -15.34
N LYS A 165 1.63 -0.88 -14.82
CA LYS A 165 0.56 -1.25 -13.90
C LYS A 165 -0.79 -1.14 -14.59
N LEU A 166 -1.72 -2.01 -14.22
CA LEU A 166 -3.14 -1.88 -14.56
C LEU A 166 -3.91 -1.66 -13.26
N SER A 167 -4.44 -0.46 -13.07
CA SER A 167 -5.26 -0.12 -11.91
C SER A 167 -6.74 -0.22 -12.25
N LEU A 168 -7.50 -1.04 -11.49
CA LEU A 168 -8.95 -1.11 -11.66
C LEU A 168 -9.69 0.12 -11.12
N ASP A 169 -9.05 0.95 -10.27
CA ASP A 169 -9.62 2.22 -9.81
C ASP A 169 -9.82 3.23 -10.95
N HIS A 170 -8.99 3.14 -12.00
CA HIS A 170 -8.95 4.10 -13.11
C HIS A 170 -9.72 3.63 -14.33
N VAL A 171 -10.48 2.53 -14.21
CA VAL A 171 -11.21 1.93 -15.33
C VAL A 171 -12.68 1.84 -14.95
N ASP A 172 -13.55 2.50 -15.72
CA ASP A 172 -14.99 2.30 -15.61
C ASP A 172 -15.34 0.80 -15.68
N LYS A 173 -16.07 0.34 -14.66
CA LYS A 173 -16.61 -1.01 -14.51
C LYS A 173 -17.29 -1.53 -15.77
N ASN A 174 -17.98 -0.65 -16.51
CA ASN A 174 -18.67 -1.02 -17.74
C ASN A 174 -17.72 -1.23 -18.94
N ASN A 175 -16.54 -0.58 -18.92
CA ASN A 175 -15.58 -0.58 -20.02
C ASN A 175 -14.44 -1.58 -19.83
N LEU A 176 -14.29 -2.19 -18.65
CA LEU A 176 -13.22 -3.16 -18.37
C LEU A 176 -13.21 -4.32 -19.38
N GLY A 177 -14.39 -4.87 -19.72
CA GLY A 177 -14.50 -5.94 -20.71
C GLY A 177 -13.95 -5.53 -22.07
N HIS A 178 -14.35 -4.35 -22.55
CA HIS A 178 -13.85 -3.78 -23.80
C HIS A 178 -12.33 -3.50 -23.74
N LEU A 179 -11.85 -2.94 -22.63
CA LEU A 179 -10.42 -2.69 -22.41
C LEU A 179 -9.62 -3.99 -22.51
N LEU A 180 -10.04 -5.05 -21.81
CA LEU A 180 -9.38 -6.36 -21.87
C LEU A 180 -9.41 -6.96 -23.28
N GLU A 181 -10.49 -6.79 -24.04
CA GLU A 181 -10.53 -7.20 -25.44
C GLU A 181 -9.54 -6.41 -26.31
N VAL A 182 -9.44 -5.10 -26.11
CA VAL A 182 -8.47 -4.25 -26.83
C VAL A 182 -7.04 -4.68 -26.50
N PHE A 183 -6.75 -5.01 -25.24
CA PHE A 183 -5.47 -5.57 -24.81
C PHE A 183 -5.15 -6.90 -25.50
N GLN A 184 -6.14 -7.79 -25.60
CA GLN A 184 -6.00 -9.08 -26.30
C GLN A 184 -5.75 -8.89 -27.80
N LYS A 185 -6.55 -8.04 -28.46
CA LYS A 185 -6.42 -7.72 -29.90
C LYS A 185 -5.04 -7.14 -30.22
N LYS A 186 -4.51 -6.28 -29.34
CA LYS A 186 -3.18 -5.67 -29.50
C LYS A 186 -2.03 -6.50 -28.95
N LYS A 187 -2.30 -7.67 -28.34
CA LYS A 187 -1.31 -8.55 -27.67
C LYS A 187 -0.49 -7.84 -26.58
N LEU A 188 -1.09 -6.86 -25.89
CA LEU A 188 -0.41 -6.02 -24.89
C LEU A 188 -0.51 -6.57 -23.46
N LEU A 189 -1.23 -7.67 -23.22
CA LEU A 189 -1.36 -8.26 -21.88
C LEU A 189 -0.03 -8.66 -21.23
N ASN A 190 0.99 -9.00 -22.04
CA ASN A 190 2.33 -9.32 -21.53
C ASN A 190 3.12 -8.09 -21.10
N SER A 191 2.66 -6.88 -21.43
CA SER A 191 3.30 -5.64 -20.96
C SER A 191 2.89 -5.30 -19.52
N ILE A 192 1.83 -5.90 -18.99
CA ILE A 192 1.33 -5.64 -17.63
C ILE A 192 2.17 -6.45 -16.63
N HIS A 193 2.84 -5.75 -15.72
CA HIS A 193 3.71 -6.31 -14.68
C HIS A 193 3.08 -6.22 -13.30
N GLU A 194 2.26 -5.21 -13.10
CA GLU A 194 1.55 -4.98 -11.84
C GLU A 194 0.06 -4.81 -12.06
N ILE A 195 -0.76 -5.24 -11.10
CA ILE A 195 -2.21 -5.02 -11.14
C ILE A 195 -2.74 -4.62 -9.78
N LEU A 196 -3.59 -3.60 -9.73
CA LEU A 196 -4.33 -3.22 -8.53
C LEU A 196 -5.77 -3.68 -8.65
N LEU A 197 -6.16 -4.58 -7.73
CA LEU A 197 -7.54 -4.99 -7.54
C LEU A 197 -8.14 -4.14 -6.42
N SER A 198 -9.23 -3.47 -6.75
CA SER A 198 -10.00 -2.64 -5.83
C SER A 198 -11.48 -2.92 -6.01
N GLN A 199 -12.23 -2.68 -4.94
CA GLN A 199 -13.67 -2.74 -4.94
C GLN A 199 -14.18 -1.51 -4.19
N ASP A 200 -14.92 -0.65 -4.87
CA ASP A 200 -15.66 0.41 -4.19
C ASP A 200 -16.68 -0.25 -3.26
N GLN A 201 -16.64 0.08 -1.97
CA GLN A 201 -17.54 -0.49 -0.97
C GLN A 201 -19.00 0.01 -1.08
N SER A 202 -19.42 0.49 -2.25
CA SER A 202 -20.82 0.76 -2.54
C SER A 202 -21.50 -0.55 -2.94
N ASP A 203 -22.46 -1.02 -2.13
CA ASP A 203 -23.37 -2.14 -2.38
C ASP A 203 -23.00 -3.54 -1.86
N SER A 204 -22.41 -3.62 -0.66
CA SER A 204 -22.85 -4.65 0.26
C SER A 204 -23.66 -3.98 1.37
N LYS A 205 -24.98 -3.94 1.21
CA LYS A 205 -25.89 -3.87 2.34
C LYS A 205 -25.39 -4.91 3.34
N GLU A 206 -24.87 -4.46 4.48
CA GLU A 206 -24.80 -5.28 5.67
C GLU A 206 -26.22 -5.78 5.87
N SER A 207 -26.48 -7.02 5.46
CA SER A 207 -27.75 -7.68 5.72
C SER A 207 -27.89 -7.70 7.23
N SER A 208 -28.73 -6.80 7.74
CA SER A 208 -29.32 -6.84 9.07
C SER A 208 -29.73 -8.28 9.33
N ILE A 209 -29.00 -8.96 10.21
CA ILE A 209 -29.42 -10.25 10.72
C ILE A 209 -30.60 -9.94 11.63
N ASP A 210 -31.79 -10.30 11.17
CA ASP A 210 -33.02 -10.35 11.95
C ASP A 210 -32.78 -11.19 13.21
N VAL A 211 -32.63 -10.52 14.35
CA VAL A 211 -32.72 -11.18 15.65
C VAL A 211 -34.20 -11.43 15.92
N ALA A 212 -34.72 -12.52 15.37
CA ALA A 212 -36.03 -13.03 15.71
C ALA A 212 -35.91 -14.11 16.79
N SER A 213 -36.69 -13.89 17.85
CA SER A 213 -37.17 -14.82 18.88
C SER A 213 -36.25 -15.19 20.06
N SER A 214 -36.49 -14.50 21.18
CA SER A 214 -36.55 -15.15 22.50
C SER A 214 -37.94 -14.84 23.09
N PRO A 215 -38.62 -15.80 23.75
CA PRO A 215 -40.02 -15.67 24.10
C PRO A 215 -40.24 -14.81 25.35
N SER A 216 -41.33 -14.05 25.28
CA SER A 216 -42.15 -13.45 26.34
C SER A 216 -41.70 -13.58 27.80
N LEU A 217 -41.58 -12.43 28.48
CA LEU A 217 -42.18 -12.21 29.80
C LEU A 217 -42.39 -10.71 30.04
N SER A 218 -43.48 -10.42 30.72
CA SER A 218 -44.27 -9.19 30.68
C SER A 218 -43.93 -8.17 31.78
N ARG A 219 -44.19 -6.89 31.43
CA ARG A 219 -44.73 -5.79 32.28
C ARG A 219 -43.90 -5.28 33.48
N ALA A 220 -43.42 -4.04 33.34
CA ALA A 220 -44.01 -2.81 33.94
C ALA A 220 -43.03 -1.86 34.67
N SER A 221 -43.30 -0.57 34.44
CA SER A 221 -43.04 0.63 35.26
C SER A 221 -41.65 1.30 35.30
N SER A 222 -41.60 2.43 34.58
CA SER A 222 -41.44 3.81 35.08
C SER A 222 -40.16 4.31 35.80
N PHE A 223 -39.72 5.49 35.31
CA PHE A 223 -39.01 6.61 35.96
C PHE A 223 -37.47 6.77 35.85
N SER A 224 -37.13 7.88 35.16
CA SER A 224 -36.16 8.95 35.48
C SER A 224 -34.64 8.79 35.36
N ASN A 225 -34.09 9.73 34.58
CA ASN A 225 -32.90 10.58 34.77
C ASN A 225 -31.46 10.01 34.72
N ILE A 226 -30.76 10.44 33.66
CA ILE A 226 -29.52 11.25 33.62
C ILE A 226 -28.24 10.74 34.34
N ASP A 227 -27.17 10.77 33.53
CA ASP A 227 -25.73 10.77 33.80
C ASP A 227 -25.01 9.46 34.16
N SER A 228 -24.31 8.92 33.16
CA SER A 228 -22.85 8.76 33.23
C SER A 228 -22.28 8.41 31.86
N PHE A 229 -21.38 9.26 31.37
CA PHE A 229 -20.47 8.94 30.27
C PHE A 229 -19.62 7.73 30.68
N ASN A 230 -19.80 6.61 29.99
CA ASN A 230 -18.85 5.50 30.02
C ASN A 230 -18.39 5.24 28.59
N VAL A 231 -17.09 5.50 28.39
CA VAL A 231 -16.30 5.15 27.22
C VAL A 231 -16.27 3.62 27.15
N SER A 232 -17.05 3.04 26.25
CA SER A 232 -17.01 1.62 25.94
C SER A 232 -15.91 1.37 24.90
N SER A 233 -14.82 0.77 25.38
CA SER A 233 -13.85 0.02 24.61
C SER A 233 -14.56 -0.92 23.62
N THR A 234 -14.43 -0.65 22.32
CA THR A 234 -14.89 -1.56 21.26
C THR A 234 -14.00 -2.79 21.23
N THR A 235 -14.41 -3.84 21.93
CA THR A 235 -13.87 -5.18 21.77
C THR A 235 -14.20 -5.68 20.36
N LEU A 236 -13.18 -5.78 19.51
CA LEU A 236 -13.26 -6.37 18.18
C LEU A 236 -13.73 -7.83 18.28
N THR A 237 -14.98 -8.08 17.89
CA THR A 237 -15.57 -9.41 17.87
C THR A 237 -14.99 -10.21 16.69
N LYS A 238 -14.26 -11.28 17.01
CA LYS A 238 -13.70 -12.22 16.03
C LYS A 238 -14.83 -12.81 15.17
N LYS A 239 -14.77 -12.62 13.85
CA LYS A 239 -15.72 -13.24 12.92
C LYS A 239 -15.35 -14.70 12.72
N SER A 240 -16.26 -15.62 13.04
CA SER A 240 -16.02 -17.05 12.80
C SER A 240 -16.18 -17.36 11.31
N VAL A 241 -15.23 -18.13 10.74
CA VAL A 241 -15.23 -18.59 9.33
C VAL A 241 -16.41 -19.51 8.99
N LYS A 242 -17.18 -19.97 9.99
CA LYS A 242 -18.39 -20.76 9.76
C LYS A 242 -19.53 -19.82 9.30
N GLU A 243 -19.75 -19.83 7.99
CA GLU A 243 -20.96 -19.39 7.26
C GLU A 243 -21.10 -17.94 6.77
N SER A 244 -20.07 -17.09 6.82
CA SER A 244 -20.03 -15.97 5.88
C SER A 244 -19.47 -16.47 4.54
N LYS A 245 -20.35 -16.91 3.63
CA LYS A 245 -20.02 -17.04 2.20
C LYS A 245 -19.66 -15.64 1.70
N ILE A 246 -18.39 -15.27 1.83
CA ILE A 246 -17.77 -14.13 1.15
C ILE A 246 -17.74 -14.53 -0.34
N THR A 247 -18.87 -14.34 -1.02
CA THR A 247 -19.00 -14.54 -2.45
C THR A 247 -18.94 -13.20 -3.14
N LEU A 248 -17.76 -12.87 -3.65
CA LEU A 248 -17.59 -11.73 -4.52
C LEU A 248 -18.39 -11.95 -5.79
N SER A 249 -19.46 -11.17 -5.96
CA SER A 249 -20.37 -11.23 -7.10
C SER A 249 -20.04 -10.20 -8.17
N ASP A 250 -19.05 -9.34 -7.94
CA ASP A 250 -18.66 -8.31 -8.89
C ASP A 250 -18.08 -8.95 -10.16
N LYS A 251 -18.86 -8.85 -11.24
CA LYS A 251 -18.51 -9.42 -12.54
C LYS A 251 -17.23 -8.81 -13.09
N THR A 252 -16.94 -7.55 -12.79
CA THR A 252 -15.79 -6.82 -13.32
C THR A 252 -14.49 -7.34 -12.73
N ILE A 253 -14.44 -7.46 -11.40
CA ILE A 253 -13.32 -8.04 -10.66
C ILE A 253 -13.13 -9.50 -11.07
N MET A 254 -14.21 -10.25 -11.24
CA MET A 254 -14.13 -11.63 -11.71
C MET A 254 -13.55 -11.74 -13.13
N GLN A 255 -13.91 -10.84 -14.05
CA GLN A 255 -13.31 -10.77 -15.38
C GLN A 255 -11.82 -10.42 -15.31
N ALA A 256 -11.43 -9.45 -14.49
CA ALA A 256 -10.03 -9.11 -14.26
C ALA A 256 -9.24 -10.32 -13.74
N VAL A 257 -9.73 -11.00 -12.70
CA VAL A 257 -9.09 -12.18 -12.10
C VAL A 257 -8.92 -13.32 -13.12
N GLN A 258 -9.89 -13.55 -14.00
CA GLN A 258 -9.79 -14.55 -15.06
C GLN A 258 -8.70 -14.17 -16.09
N SER A 259 -8.59 -12.88 -16.42
CA SER A 259 -7.61 -12.37 -17.39
C SER A 259 -6.16 -12.42 -16.90
N LEU A 260 -5.92 -12.49 -15.58
CA LEU A 260 -4.58 -12.58 -14.98
C LEU A 260 -3.76 -13.75 -15.54
N SER A 261 -4.42 -14.86 -15.88
CA SER A 261 -3.75 -16.05 -16.43
C SER A 261 -2.98 -15.73 -17.72
N SER A 262 -3.51 -14.82 -18.53
CA SER A 262 -2.96 -14.36 -19.81
C SER A 262 -1.83 -13.32 -19.65
N MET A 263 -1.69 -12.69 -18.48
CA MET A 263 -0.62 -11.73 -18.18
C MET A 263 0.65 -12.48 -17.75
N LYS A 264 1.50 -12.86 -18.71
CA LYS A 264 2.67 -13.73 -18.43
C LYS A 264 3.76 -13.03 -17.61
N SER A 265 3.87 -11.72 -17.73
CA SER A 265 4.90 -10.90 -17.08
C SER A 265 4.48 -10.35 -15.72
N LEU A 266 3.28 -10.68 -15.23
CA LEU A 266 2.81 -10.24 -13.93
C LEU A 266 3.75 -10.70 -12.80
N ARG A 267 4.19 -9.75 -11.97
CA ARG A 267 5.09 -9.97 -10.83
C ARG A 267 4.58 -9.34 -9.54
N LYS A 268 3.78 -8.28 -9.61
CA LYS A 268 3.26 -7.58 -8.43
C LYS A 268 1.74 -7.53 -8.45
N LEU A 269 1.12 -7.76 -7.31
CA LEU A 269 -0.33 -7.67 -7.14
C LEU A 269 -0.64 -6.79 -5.93
N TYR A 270 -1.47 -5.78 -6.16
CA TYR A 270 -2.04 -4.95 -5.12
C TYR A 270 -3.50 -5.35 -4.88
N SER A 271 -3.92 -5.33 -3.63
CA SER A 271 -5.32 -5.53 -3.25
C SER A 271 -5.73 -4.48 -2.23
N ARG A 272 -6.81 -3.76 -2.54
CA ARG A 272 -7.39 -2.78 -1.64
C ARG A 272 -8.64 -3.34 -0.97
N GLY A 273 -8.67 -3.30 0.36
CA GLY A 273 -9.82 -3.73 1.15
C GLY A 273 -9.79 -5.21 1.58
N GLY A 274 -10.31 -5.45 2.79
CA GLY A 274 -10.28 -6.78 3.41
C GLY A 274 -11.06 -7.84 2.66
N TYR A 275 -12.20 -7.49 2.05
CA TYR A 275 -13.04 -8.47 1.35
C TYR A 275 -12.34 -9.14 0.16
N LEU A 276 -11.58 -8.36 -0.63
CA LEU A 276 -10.76 -8.86 -1.73
C LEU A 276 -9.60 -9.73 -1.23
N PHE A 277 -8.95 -9.28 -0.17
CA PHE A 277 -7.89 -10.03 0.49
C PHE A 277 -8.39 -11.42 0.92
N GLU A 278 -9.48 -11.51 1.67
CA GLU A 278 -10.03 -12.78 2.16
C GLU A 278 -10.54 -13.67 1.03
N THR A 279 -11.09 -13.09 -0.05
CA THR A 279 -11.62 -13.87 -1.17
C THR A 279 -10.52 -14.47 -2.05
N PHE A 280 -9.50 -13.69 -2.39
CA PHE A 280 -8.56 -14.04 -3.47
C PHE A 280 -7.14 -14.33 -2.99
N ILE A 281 -6.72 -13.72 -1.88
CA ILE A 281 -5.33 -13.75 -1.43
C ILE A 281 -5.15 -14.70 -0.25
N ASN A 282 -5.99 -14.59 0.78
CA ASN A 282 -5.86 -15.38 1.99
C ASN A 282 -6.10 -16.88 1.73
N GLY A 283 -5.18 -17.70 2.20
CA GLY A 283 -5.26 -19.15 2.18
C GLY A 283 -6.17 -19.69 3.28
N HIS A 284 -7.49 -19.50 3.21
CA HIS A 284 -8.45 -20.01 4.20
C HIS A 284 -8.56 -21.56 4.33
N GLY A 285 -7.56 -22.33 3.90
CA GLY A 285 -7.67 -23.80 3.76
C GLY A 285 -8.70 -24.25 2.71
N LEU A 286 -9.38 -23.31 2.04
CA LEU A 286 -10.33 -23.58 0.98
C LEU A 286 -9.59 -24.15 -0.24
N ARG A 287 -10.08 -25.27 -0.78
CA ARG A 287 -9.63 -25.78 -2.09
C ARG A 287 -9.95 -24.75 -3.18
N GLU A 288 -9.07 -24.63 -4.16
CA GLU A 288 -9.22 -23.65 -5.25
C GLU A 288 -10.57 -23.85 -5.95
N ARG A 289 -11.36 -22.78 -6.00
CA ARG A 289 -12.64 -22.78 -6.71
C ARG A 289 -12.38 -22.41 -8.16
N PRO A 290 -12.55 -23.32 -9.14
CA PRO A 290 -12.28 -23.01 -10.53
C PRO A 290 -13.16 -21.84 -10.99
N GLY A 291 -12.53 -20.87 -11.67
CA GLY A 291 -13.20 -19.68 -12.20
C GLY A 291 -13.58 -18.61 -11.17
N LYS A 292 -13.38 -18.85 -9.85
CA LYS A 292 -13.69 -17.92 -8.75
C LYS A 292 -12.49 -17.55 -7.87
N SER A 293 -11.29 -18.03 -8.22
CA SER A 293 -10.07 -17.78 -7.48
C SER A 293 -8.93 -17.46 -8.43
N ILE A 294 -7.90 -16.79 -7.92
CA ILE A 294 -6.67 -16.55 -8.67
C ILE A 294 -6.02 -17.92 -8.95
N ASN A 295 -5.78 -18.20 -10.23
CA ASN A 295 -5.16 -19.43 -10.69
C ASN A 295 -3.77 -19.62 -10.04
N TYR A 296 -3.46 -20.83 -9.57
CA TYR A 296 -2.17 -21.17 -8.98
C TYR A 296 -0.96 -20.78 -9.84
N LEU A 297 -1.05 -20.92 -11.18
CA LEU A 297 0.02 -20.49 -12.10
C LEU A 297 0.29 -18.98 -12.05
N VAL A 298 -0.71 -18.18 -11.70
CA VAL A 298 -0.55 -16.73 -11.48
C VAL A 298 0.09 -16.49 -10.11
N LYS A 299 -0.36 -17.18 -9.06
CA LYS A 299 0.24 -17.09 -7.72
C LYS A 299 1.73 -17.40 -7.74
N ARG A 300 2.14 -18.42 -8.51
CA ARG A 300 3.56 -18.80 -8.70
C ARG A 300 4.38 -17.75 -9.46
N ARG A 301 3.76 -16.87 -10.26
CA ARG A 301 4.47 -15.80 -10.99
C ARG A 301 4.70 -14.56 -10.14
N ILE A 302 3.77 -14.29 -9.22
CA ILE A 302 3.81 -13.11 -8.35
C ILE A 302 4.94 -13.25 -7.33
N ARG A 303 5.76 -12.21 -7.23
CA ARG A 303 6.91 -12.10 -6.31
C ARG A 303 6.66 -11.03 -5.24
N GLU A 304 5.78 -10.07 -5.48
CA GLU A 304 5.45 -9.00 -4.55
C GLU A 304 3.94 -8.89 -4.35
N LEU A 305 3.51 -8.81 -3.10
CA LEU A 305 2.14 -8.53 -2.72
C LEU A 305 2.08 -7.24 -1.91
N GLU A 306 1.08 -6.42 -2.20
CA GLU A 306 0.85 -5.18 -1.48
C GLU A 306 -0.63 -5.07 -1.09
N LEU A 307 -0.88 -5.05 0.21
CA LEU A 307 -2.22 -4.99 0.79
C LEU A 307 -2.47 -3.58 1.32
N LEU A 308 -3.52 -2.95 0.80
CA LEU A 308 -3.85 -1.56 1.05
C LEU A 308 -5.18 -1.47 1.83
N GLN A 309 -5.24 -0.61 2.84
CA GLN A 309 -6.50 -0.19 3.49
C GLN A 309 -7.34 -1.38 3.97
N ILE A 310 -6.74 -2.22 4.82
CA ILE A 310 -7.42 -3.35 5.45
C ILE A 310 -7.57 -3.02 6.93
N ARG A 311 -8.77 -3.19 7.51
CA ARG A 311 -8.94 -2.95 8.95
C ARG A 311 -8.17 -3.97 9.78
N ASP A 312 -8.40 -5.25 9.54
CA ASP A 312 -7.71 -6.33 10.24
C ASP A 312 -7.42 -7.48 9.28
N VAL A 313 -6.13 -7.71 9.02
CA VAL A 313 -5.63 -8.78 8.13
C VAL A 313 -5.86 -10.17 8.75
N THR A 314 -6.05 -10.23 10.06
CA THR A 314 -6.23 -11.46 10.85
C THR A 314 -7.67 -11.65 11.33
N SER A 315 -8.62 -10.89 10.76
CA SER A 315 -10.02 -10.84 11.21
C SER A 315 -10.73 -12.21 11.23
N TYR A 316 -10.35 -13.11 10.32
CA TYR A 316 -10.86 -14.47 10.21
C TYR A 316 -9.96 -15.54 10.87
N GLY A 317 -8.98 -15.11 11.67
CA GLY A 317 -8.18 -15.96 12.55
C GLY A 317 -6.75 -16.20 12.09
N ILE A 318 -6.49 -16.43 10.81
CA ILE A 318 -5.13 -16.64 10.27
C ILE A 318 -5.01 -15.93 8.92
N ALA A 319 -3.90 -15.21 8.73
CA ALA A 319 -3.49 -14.64 7.46
C ALA A 319 -2.45 -15.56 6.80
N ASP A 320 -2.92 -16.45 5.94
CA ASP A 320 -2.12 -17.52 5.35
C ASP A 320 -1.69 -17.20 3.91
N PHE A 321 -0.39 -17.02 3.70
CA PHE A 321 0.22 -16.78 2.40
C PHE A 321 0.94 -18.01 1.82
N THR A 322 0.79 -19.20 2.41
CA THR A 322 1.52 -20.42 2.01
C THR A 322 1.35 -20.80 0.55
N LYS A 323 0.19 -20.50 -0.08
CA LYS A 323 -0.08 -20.77 -1.51
C LYS A 323 0.65 -19.83 -2.48
N TRP A 324 1.36 -18.84 -1.97
CA TRP A 324 2.14 -17.86 -2.73
C TRP A 324 3.62 -18.24 -2.73
N ASP A 325 3.93 -19.46 -3.20
CA ASP A 325 5.23 -20.13 -3.03
C ASP A 325 6.47 -19.33 -3.49
N ASN A 326 6.30 -18.39 -4.42
CA ASN A 326 7.36 -17.56 -4.98
C ASN A 326 7.35 -16.11 -4.49
N LEU A 327 6.49 -15.78 -3.53
CA LEU A 327 6.45 -14.48 -2.89
C LEU A 327 7.79 -14.21 -2.20
N ARG A 328 8.37 -13.04 -2.49
CA ARG A 328 9.61 -12.54 -1.90
C ARG A 328 9.38 -11.38 -0.94
N LYS A 329 8.36 -10.55 -1.23
CA LYS A 329 8.06 -9.34 -0.49
C LYS A 329 6.55 -9.21 -0.24
N LEU A 330 6.20 -8.91 1.01
CA LEU A 330 4.86 -8.54 1.43
C LEU A 330 4.89 -7.11 1.98
N SER A 331 4.05 -6.24 1.44
CA SER A 331 3.84 -4.88 1.91
C SER A 331 2.42 -4.74 2.48
N LEU A 332 2.30 -4.20 3.68
CA LEU A 332 1.07 -3.93 4.40
C LEU A 332 0.99 -2.42 4.62
N ILE A 333 0.01 -1.73 4.03
CA ILE A 333 -0.05 -0.26 4.02
C ILE A 333 -1.43 0.22 4.45
N ASN A 334 -1.46 1.17 5.39
CA ASN A 334 -2.70 1.73 5.96
C ASN A 334 -3.56 0.60 6.55
N ILE A 335 -3.07 -0.06 7.59
CA ILE A 335 -3.77 -1.19 8.24
C ILE A 335 -4.06 -0.86 9.70
N ASP A 336 -5.31 -1.01 10.13
CA ASP A 336 -5.69 -0.64 11.50
C ASP A 336 -5.06 -1.62 12.52
N PHE A 337 -5.21 -2.94 12.30
CA PHE A 337 -4.70 -3.96 13.21
C PHE A 337 -4.02 -5.13 12.47
N ILE A 338 -2.87 -5.56 12.99
CA ILE A 338 -2.14 -6.74 12.50
C ILE A 338 -1.64 -7.57 13.68
N ASP A 339 -1.94 -8.87 13.68
CA ASP A 339 -1.34 -9.85 14.59
C ASP A 339 -0.30 -10.71 13.86
N LEU A 340 0.99 -10.42 14.11
CA LEU A 340 2.10 -11.13 13.47
C LEU A 340 2.19 -12.60 13.89
N THR A 341 1.61 -13.00 15.03
CA THR A 341 1.57 -14.41 15.46
C THR A 341 0.64 -15.27 14.59
N LYS A 342 -0.32 -14.63 13.90
CA LYS A 342 -1.27 -15.27 12.99
C LYS A 342 -0.91 -15.08 11.52
N LEU A 343 0.24 -14.49 11.24
CA LEU A 343 0.76 -14.30 9.89
C LEU A 343 1.63 -15.48 9.49
N VAL A 344 1.20 -16.23 8.47
CA VAL A 344 1.95 -17.37 7.94
C VAL A 344 2.53 -17.00 6.59
N LEU A 345 3.86 -16.94 6.49
CA LEU A 345 4.58 -16.55 5.28
C LEU A 345 5.12 -17.79 4.54
N PRO A 346 5.22 -17.74 3.20
CA PRO A 346 5.89 -18.78 2.43
C PRO A 346 7.41 -18.68 2.59
N GLN A 347 8.11 -19.81 2.44
CA GLN A 347 9.56 -19.93 2.69
C GLN A 347 10.46 -18.96 1.93
N LYS A 348 10.01 -18.46 0.77
CA LYS A 348 10.80 -17.52 -0.05
C LYS A 348 10.55 -16.06 0.30
N CYS A 349 9.59 -15.77 1.18
CA CYS A 349 9.30 -14.42 1.61
C CYS A 349 10.40 -13.98 2.57
N VAL A 350 11.20 -13.02 2.12
CA VAL A 350 12.36 -12.49 2.85
C VAL A 350 12.13 -11.07 3.33
N THR A 351 11.17 -10.35 2.74
CA THR A 351 10.93 -8.92 3.01
C THR A 351 9.51 -8.71 3.48
N LEU A 352 9.36 -8.11 4.67
CA LEU A 352 8.09 -7.62 5.19
C LEU A 352 8.16 -6.11 5.39
N VAL A 353 7.22 -5.37 4.81
CA VAL A 353 7.12 -3.91 4.95
C VAL A 353 5.75 -3.59 5.52
N ILE A 354 5.70 -2.82 6.61
CA ILE A 354 4.47 -2.36 7.24
C ILE A 354 4.54 -0.83 7.33
N ARG A 355 3.56 -0.14 6.76
CA ARG A 355 3.49 1.33 6.73
C ARG A 355 2.14 1.82 7.20
N ASN A 356 2.13 2.87 8.02
CA ASN A 356 0.91 3.51 8.53
C ASN A 356 -0.02 2.48 9.18
N ALA A 357 0.47 1.82 10.23
CA ALA A 357 -0.33 0.87 10.99
C ALA A 357 -0.78 1.47 12.32
N GLU A 358 -2.06 1.31 12.70
CA GLU A 358 -2.52 1.83 13.99
C GLU A 358 -2.04 0.94 15.13
N GLU A 359 -2.22 -0.37 15.02
CA GLU A 359 -1.85 -1.32 16.06
C GLU A 359 -1.18 -2.59 15.50
N ILE A 360 -0.04 -2.96 16.07
CA ILE A 360 0.66 -4.21 15.76
C ILE A 360 0.82 -5.06 17.02
N LYS A 361 0.31 -6.30 16.98
CA LYS A 361 0.70 -7.33 17.93
C LYS A 361 1.97 -8.02 17.42
N TRP A 362 3.06 -7.90 18.18
CA TRP A 362 4.34 -8.51 17.84
C TRP A 362 4.32 -10.04 18.02
N TRP A 363 5.35 -10.71 17.52
CA TRP A 363 5.54 -12.12 17.83
C TRP A 363 5.78 -12.34 19.32
N ASP A 364 5.06 -13.30 19.91
CA ASP A 364 5.18 -13.71 21.31
C ASP A 364 6.49 -14.52 21.56
N ILE A 365 7.66 -13.96 21.18
CA ILE A 365 8.99 -14.60 21.28
C ILE A 365 9.48 -14.56 22.73
N VAL A 366 9.43 -13.38 23.37
CA VAL A 366 9.95 -13.21 24.73
C VAL A 366 9.18 -14.07 25.72
N GLU A 367 7.85 -14.12 25.60
CA GLU A 367 7.00 -14.97 26.46
C GLU A 367 7.34 -16.46 26.32
N ARG A 368 7.65 -16.92 25.10
CA ARG A 368 8.08 -18.31 24.83
C ARG A 368 9.46 -18.61 25.40
N ILE A 369 10.36 -17.63 25.39
CA ILE A 369 11.70 -17.78 25.94
C ILE A 369 11.67 -17.73 27.48
N GLU A 370 10.97 -16.75 28.08
CA GLU A 370 10.84 -16.57 29.53
C GLU A 370 10.05 -17.71 30.21
N SER A 371 9.11 -18.35 29.49
CA SER A 371 8.41 -19.53 30.01
C SER A 371 9.32 -20.76 30.17
N ASN A 372 10.36 -20.88 29.34
CA ASN A 372 11.31 -21.99 29.37
C ASN A 372 12.58 -21.67 30.18
N ILE A 373 12.98 -20.40 30.25
CA ILE A 373 14.17 -19.95 30.99
C ILE A 373 13.75 -18.88 32.00
N LYS A 374 13.82 -19.21 33.28
CA LYS A 374 13.59 -18.25 34.37
C LYS A 374 14.85 -17.43 34.62
N ASN A 375 14.69 -16.13 34.88
CA ASN A 375 15.74 -15.17 35.24
C ASN A 375 16.74 -14.81 34.12
N LEU A 376 16.22 -14.47 32.93
CA LEU A 376 17.06 -13.87 31.88
C LEU A 376 17.49 -12.47 32.29
N GLU A 377 18.78 -12.21 32.19
CA GLU A 377 19.34 -10.88 32.41
C GLU A 377 19.62 -10.19 31.07
N TYR A 378 19.28 -8.91 31.00
CA TYR A 378 19.49 -8.07 29.83
C TYR A 378 20.38 -6.88 30.17
N ILE A 379 21.27 -6.52 29.26
CA ILE A 379 22.08 -5.30 29.30
C ILE A 379 21.31 -4.22 28.54
N THR A 380 20.76 -3.24 29.26
CA THR A 380 20.03 -2.13 28.65
C THR A 380 20.99 -1.02 28.20
N THR A 381 20.85 -0.61 26.95
CA THR A 381 21.57 0.51 26.32
C THR A 381 20.57 1.49 25.70
N CYS A 382 21.00 2.72 25.42
CA CYS A 382 20.16 3.72 24.76
C CYS A 382 20.44 3.67 23.25
N SER A 383 19.40 3.71 22.42
CA SER A 383 19.52 3.76 20.95
C SER A 383 20.38 4.93 20.46
N ASN A 384 20.34 6.07 21.16
CA ASN A 384 21.18 7.24 20.87
C ASN A 384 22.37 7.29 21.83
N TYR A 385 23.36 6.40 21.63
CA TYR A 385 24.59 6.31 22.43
C TYR A 385 25.62 7.38 22.02
N GLN A 386 25.18 8.62 21.84
CA GLN A 386 26.05 9.78 21.63
C GLN A 386 25.91 10.73 22.83
N ASP A 387 26.38 10.29 24.01
CA ASP A 387 26.68 11.07 25.24
C ASP A 387 25.66 12.11 25.79
N GLN A 388 24.50 12.31 25.16
CA GLN A 388 23.52 13.35 25.52
C GLN A 388 22.37 12.81 26.40
N CYS A 389 22.31 11.50 26.60
CA CYS A 389 21.25 10.84 27.36
C CYS A 389 21.72 10.44 28.77
N ILE A 390 22.04 11.42 29.61
CA ILE A 390 22.23 11.20 31.05
C ILE A 390 21.31 12.18 31.80
N PRO A 391 20.44 11.70 32.72
CA PRO A 391 20.35 10.34 33.26
C PRO A 391 19.43 9.39 32.47
N PHE A 392 19.88 8.14 32.27
CA PHE A 392 19.22 7.04 31.55
C PHE A 392 17.78 6.74 32.00
N ALA A 393 17.46 7.04 33.26
CA ALA A 393 16.13 6.85 33.83
C ALA A 393 15.04 7.69 33.14
N ASN A 394 15.39 8.87 32.63
CA ASN A 394 14.44 9.82 32.03
C ASN A 394 14.59 9.95 30.50
N CYS A 395 15.31 9.02 29.86
CA CYS A 395 15.50 9.03 28.41
C CYS A 395 14.18 8.67 27.70
N LYS A 396 13.69 9.57 26.84
CA LYS A 396 12.52 9.35 25.98
C LYS A 396 12.83 8.53 24.71
N HIS A 397 14.10 8.18 24.49
CA HIS A 397 14.49 7.38 23.33
C HIS A 397 14.25 5.89 23.59
N VAL A 398 14.14 5.13 22.51
CA VAL A 398 13.97 3.67 22.55
C VAL A 398 15.14 3.02 23.29
N LYS A 399 14.82 2.20 24.31
CA LYS A 399 15.81 1.43 25.07
C LYS A 399 16.09 0.11 24.36
N ILE A 400 17.35 -0.24 24.21
CA ILE A 400 17.81 -1.48 23.56
C ILE A 400 18.32 -2.42 24.64
N GLU A 401 17.61 -3.52 24.89
CA GLU A 401 17.96 -4.56 25.84
C GLU A 401 18.67 -5.70 25.10
N ARG A 402 19.95 -5.93 25.35
CA ARG A 402 20.70 -7.07 24.78
C ARG A 402 20.76 -8.21 25.76
N LEU A 403 20.55 -9.44 25.29
CA LEU A 403 20.72 -10.62 26.12
C LEU A 403 22.15 -10.71 26.68
N ASN A 404 22.30 -10.88 27.99
CA ASN A 404 23.63 -10.99 28.61
C ASN A 404 24.22 -12.40 28.40
N LYS A 405 24.97 -12.57 27.31
CA LYS A 405 25.57 -13.85 26.91
C LYS A 405 26.55 -14.41 27.96
N ASP A 406 27.18 -13.55 28.76
CA ASP A 406 28.19 -13.96 29.76
C ASP A 406 27.59 -14.70 30.96
N LYS A 407 26.29 -14.55 31.20
CA LYS A 407 25.57 -15.17 32.33
C LYS A 407 24.74 -16.37 31.93
N LEU A 408 24.68 -16.70 30.64
CA LEU A 408 23.93 -17.83 30.08
C LEU A 408 24.90 -18.91 29.61
N SER A 409 24.47 -20.18 29.73
CA SER A 409 25.19 -21.26 29.05
C SER A 409 25.05 -21.14 27.54
N GLU A 410 26.03 -21.66 26.81
CA GLU A 410 26.03 -21.65 25.33
C GLU A 410 24.77 -22.32 24.76
N ASP A 411 24.35 -23.45 25.34
CA ASP A 411 23.13 -24.18 24.92
C ASP A 411 21.86 -23.34 25.04
N LEU A 412 21.71 -22.58 26.13
CA LEU A 412 20.55 -21.71 26.34
C LEU A 412 20.57 -20.50 25.41
N THR A 413 21.77 -19.99 25.10
CA THR A 413 21.93 -18.90 24.12
C THR A 413 21.52 -19.37 22.73
N ILE A 414 21.97 -20.57 22.32
CA ILE A 414 21.56 -21.19 21.06
C ILE A 414 20.05 -21.42 21.02
N TYR A 415 19.46 -21.89 22.13
CA TYR A 415 18.01 -22.07 22.24
C TYR A 415 17.25 -20.75 21.99
N CYS A 416 17.64 -19.66 22.65
CA CYS A 416 17.02 -18.34 22.47
C CYS A 416 17.12 -17.86 21.01
N LEU A 417 18.28 -18.03 20.38
CA LEU A 417 18.49 -17.69 18.97
C LEU A 417 17.58 -18.51 18.06
N VAL A 418 17.50 -19.82 18.29
CA VAL A 418 16.66 -20.73 17.49
C VAL A 418 15.18 -20.37 17.61
N GLU A 419 14.67 -20.08 18.81
CA GLU A 419 13.28 -19.66 19.00
C GLU A 419 12.96 -18.30 18.34
N THR A 420 13.92 -17.38 18.37
CA THR A 420 13.82 -16.08 17.68
C THR A 420 13.71 -16.28 16.17
N TRP A 421 14.61 -17.08 15.58
CA TRP A 421 14.61 -17.38 14.15
C TRP A 421 13.42 -18.21 13.70
N LYS A 422 12.93 -19.15 14.52
CA LYS A 422 11.69 -19.90 14.23
C LYS A 422 10.48 -18.97 14.07
N SER A 423 10.40 -17.91 14.87
CA SER A 423 9.28 -16.96 14.83
C SER A 423 9.39 -15.99 13.64
N LEU A 424 10.60 -15.56 13.29
CA LEU A 424 10.86 -14.75 12.09
C LEU A 424 10.81 -15.56 10.78
N GLN A 425 10.86 -16.89 10.87
CA GLN A 425 10.83 -17.83 9.74
C GLN A 425 11.97 -17.55 8.73
N SER A 426 11.64 -17.08 7.53
CA SER A 426 12.58 -16.76 6.45
C SER A 426 12.84 -15.26 6.29
N LEU A 427 12.31 -14.43 7.18
CA LEU A 427 12.42 -12.98 7.07
C LEU A 427 13.86 -12.53 7.28
N ASN A 428 14.36 -11.78 6.30
CA ASN A 428 15.68 -11.17 6.31
C ASN A 428 15.61 -9.65 6.35
N PHE A 429 14.49 -9.04 5.98
CA PHE A 429 14.32 -7.59 5.98
C PHE A 429 12.94 -7.23 6.53
N LEU A 430 12.92 -6.29 7.48
CA LEU A 430 11.69 -5.76 8.06
C LEU A 430 11.74 -4.24 8.04
N GLN A 431 10.69 -3.61 7.55
CA GLN A 431 10.53 -2.17 7.64
C GLN A 431 9.20 -1.83 8.30
N LEU A 432 9.24 -1.13 9.42
CA LEU A 432 8.08 -0.55 10.08
C LEU A 432 8.16 0.97 9.94
N GLN A 433 7.11 1.58 9.42
CA GLN A 433 7.04 3.03 9.22
C GLN A 433 5.70 3.56 9.71
N ASN A 434 5.73 4.60 10.53
CA ASN A 434 4.53 5.26 11.06
C ASN A 434 3.59 4.25 11.73
N VAL A 435 4.06 3.63 12.82
CA VAL A 435 3.27 2.70 13.63
C VAL A 435 2.84 3.45 14.89
N SER A 436 1.52 3.53 15.12
CA SER A 436 1.00 4.26 16.28
C SER A 436 1.27 3.49 17.56
N ARG A 437 0.82 2.22 17.64
CA ARG A 437 0.83 1.41 18.87
C ARG A 437 1.33 -0.02 18.66
N PHE A 438 2.01 -0.56 19.67
CA PHE A 438 2.26 -1.99 19.80
C PHE A 438 1.42 -2.58 20.94
N THR A 439 0.75 -3.71 20.70
CA THR A 439 -0.05 -4.39 21.74
C THR A 439 0.84 -5.05 22.80
N THR A 440 2.04 -5.46 22.40
CA THR A 440 3.02 -6.17 23.22
C THR A 440 4.11 -5.22 23.69
N ASP A 441 4.38 -5.20 25.00
CA ASP A 441 5.36 -4.29 25.61
C ASP A 441 6.82 -4.60 25.23
N LYS A 442 7.10 -5.82 24.76
CA LYS A 442 8.46 -6.29 24.44
C LYS A 442 8.57 -6.69 22.97
N ILE A 443 9.26 -5.87 22.17
CA ILE A 443 9.61 -6.20 20.78
C ILE A 443 10.92 -6.96 20.75
N CYS A 444 10.89 -8.22 20.35
CA CYS A 444 12.08 -9.05 20.21
C CYS A 444 12.57 -9.12 18.76
N ILE A 445 13.87 -8.93 18.57
CA ILE A 445 14.55 -8.92 17.28
C ILE A 445 15.86 -9.71 17.37
N ALA A 446 16.25 -10.39 16.28
CA ALA A 446 17.57 -11.02 16.18
C ALA A 446 18.69 -9.96 16.04
N GLU A 447 19.74 -10.08 16.84
CA GLU A 447 20.86 -9.12 16.86
C GLU A 447 21.52 -8.92 15.49
N THR A 448 21.65 -9.99 14.70
CA THR A 448 22.24 -9.95 13.35
C THR A 448 21.44 -9.11 12.37
N LEU A 449 20.10 -9.17 12.41
CA LEU A 449 19.25 -8.37 11.53
C LEU A 449 19.25 -6.89 11.92
N TYR A 450 19.41 -6.61 13.22
CA TYR A 450 19.50 -5.25 13.72
C TYR A 450 20.82 -4.58 13.33
N ASN A 451 21.95 -5.27 13.53
CA ASN A 451 23.28 -4.72 13.25
C ASN A 451 23.57 -4.54 11.75
N ASP A 452 22.94 -5.32 10.87
CA ASP A 452 23.08 -5.23 9.41
C ASP A 452 22.14 -4.18 8.76
N ASP A 453 21.47 -3.32 9.54
CA ASP A 453 20.45 -2.36 9.05
C ASP A 453 19.31 -3.01 8.23
N ARG A 454 19.03 -4.29 8.49
CA ARG A 454 17.96 -5.03 7.82
C ARG A 454 16.61 -4.82 8.47
N ILE A 455 16.59 -4.30 9.69
CA ILE A 455 15.37 -3.89 10.38
C ILE A 455 15.36 -2.38 10.50
N LYS A 456 14.39 -1.76 9.82
CA LYS A 456 14.25 -0.32 9.76
C LYS A 456 12.98 0.11 10.47
N LEU A 457 13.14 0.93 11.50
CA LEU A 457 12.06 1.47 12.32
C LEU A 457 12.02 2.98 12.13
N PHE A 458 10.95 3.48 11.52
CA PHE A 458 10.76 4.91 11.25
C PHE A 458 9.45 5.39 11.86
N GLN A 459 9.50 6.42 12.71
CA GLN A 459 8.30 7.05 13.30
C GLN A 459 7.38 6.04 14.01
N CYS A 460 7.94 5.26 14.94
CA CYS A 460 7.16 4.37 15.81
C CYS A 460 6.99 5.05 17.18
N ASN A 461 5.80 5.59 17.47
CA ASN A 461 5.61 6.52 18.58
C ASN A 461 5.55 5.84 19.95
N ASP A 462 4.92 4.66 20.04
CA ASP A 462 4.74 3.92 21.30
C ASP A 462 5.86 2.89 21.58
N LEU A 463 6.98 2.96 20.86
CA LEU A 463 8.06 1.99 21.03
C LEU A 463 9.01 2.38 22.17
N GLU A 464 8.80 1.84 23.35
CA GLU A 464 9.67 2.12 24.51
C GLU A 464 10.94 1.25 24.53
N LYS A 465 10.81 -0.03 24.16
CA LYS A 465 11.86 -1.04 24.35
C LYS A 465 11.98 -2.01 23.17
N ILE A 466 13.21 -2.32 22.81
CA ILE A 466 13.58 -3.38 21.85
C ILE A 466 14.51 -4.35 22.56
N THR A 467 14.16 -5.62 22.58
CA THR A 467 15.00 -6.71 23.08
C THR A 467 15.72 -7.38 21.91
N LEU A 468 17.05 -7.46 21.98
CA LEU A 468 17.92 -8.12 21.02
C LEU A 468 18.42 -9.44 21.60
N ILE A 469 18.23 -10.51 20.83
CA ILE A 469 18.68 -11.88 21.16
C ILE A 469 19.75 -12.34 20.18
#